data_AF-A0A925WQV1-F1
#
_entry.id   AF-A0A925WQV1-F1
#
_cell.length_a   1.000
_cell.length_b   1.000
_cell.length_c   1.000
_cell.angle_alpha   90.00
_cell.angle_beta   90.00
_cell.angle_gamma   90.00
#
_symmetry.space_group_name_H-M   'P 1'
#
loop_
_entity.id
_entity.type
_entity.pdbx_description
1 polymer ?
#
loop_
_entity_poly.entity_id
_entity_poly.type
_entity_poly.pdbx_seq_one_letter_code
_entity_poly.pdbx_strand_id
1 'polypeptide(L)'
;MPILKTAEVLVIGAGPAGIASAYALQQAGIAYRVVDSATVIASTWDSLYPSLRLNTTRFLSHMPGAKFPLSYGIFPTGKQYHAYLADFVA
;
A
#
# COMPACT_ATOMS: atom_id res chain seq x y z
N MET A 1 -26.09 5.55 -28.78
CA MET A 1 -25.10 6.13 -27.83
C MET A 1 -24.13 5.02 -27.46
N PRO A 2 -22.80 5.20 -27.55
CA PRO A 2 -21.90 4.12 -27.19
C PRO A 2 -21.92 3.96 -25.66
N ILE A 3 -22.12 2.72 -25.21
CA ILE A 3 -21.83 2.32 -23.84
C ILE A 3 -20.31 2.44 -23.71
N LEU A 4 -19.82 3.43 -22.96
CA LEU A 4 -18.42 3.45 -22.53
C LEU A 4 -18.22 2.18 -21.70
N LYS A 5 -17.61 1.16 -22.30
CA LYS A 5 -17.12 -0.01 -21.58
C LYS A 5 -16.01 0.53 -20.68
N THR A 6 -16.32 0.76 -19.40
CA THR A 6 -15.37 1.24 -18.40
C THR A 6 -14.11 0.40 -18.50
N ALA A 7 -12.99 1.03 -18.87
CA ALA A 7 -11.71 0.34 -18.89
C ALA A 7 -11.42 -0.10 -17.44
N GLU A 8 -11.56 -1.39 -17.17
CA GLU A 8 -11.21 -1.96 -15.86
C GLU A 8 -9.68 -1.98 -15.76
N VAL A 9 -9.13 -1.15 -14.89
CA VAL A 9 -7.68 -1.18 -14.61
C VAL A 9 -7.39 -2.36 -13.70
N LEU A 10 -6.47 -3.24 -14.12
CA LEU A 10 -5.98 -4.31 -13.28
C LEU A 10 -4.62 -3.93 -12.70
N VAL A 11 -4.55 -3.78 -11.38
CA VAL A 11 -3.30 -3.61 -10.64
C VAL A 11 -2.81 -4.99 -10.21
N ILE A 12 -1.60 -5.35 -10.65
CA ILE A 12 -0.97 -6.63 -10.31
C ILE A 12 0.03 -6.40 -9.18
N GLY A 13 -0.20 -7.04 -8.05
CA GLY A 13 0.54 -6.90 -6.81
C GLY A 13 -0.18 -5.99 -5.81
N ALA A 14 -0.32 -6.45 -4.58
CA ALA A 14 -0.89 -5.77 -3.44
C ALA A 14 0.18 -5.41 -2.40
N GLY A 15 1.40 -5.13 -2.88
CA GLY A 15 2.46 -4.47 -2.13
C GLY A 15 2.31 -2.94 -2.11
N PRO A 16 3.28 -2.20 -1.53
CA PRO A 16 3.17 -0.74 -1.38
C PRO A 16 2.87 0.00 -2.68
N ALA A 17 3.51 -0.39 -3.78
CA ALA A 17 3.28 0.22 -5.08
C ALA A 17 1.85 -0.01 -5.59
N GLY A 18 1.35 -1.25 -5.50
CA GLY A 18 -0.01 -1.58 -5.91
C GLY A 18 -1.07 -0.90 -5.05
N ILE A 19 -0.85 -0.83 -3.74
CA ILE A 19 -1.70 -0.07 -2.81
C ILE A 19 -1.75 1.41 -3.21
N ALA A 20 -0.59 2.04 -3.47
CA ALA A 20 -0.53 3.44 -3.88
C ALA A 20 -1.22 3.67 -5.24
N SER A 21 -1.05 2.75 -6.20
CA SER A 21 -1.73 2.80 -7.49
C SER A 21 -3.25 2.68 -7.34
N ALA A 22 -3.72 1.71 -6.56
CA ALA A 22 -5.14 1.53 -6.26
C ALA A 22 -5.75 2.78 -5.61
N TYR A 23 -5.07 3.36 -4.63
CA TYR A 23 -5.48 4.61 -4.00
C TYR A 23 -5.59 5.75 -5.03
N ALA A 24 -4.61 5.93 -5.90
CA ALA A 24 -4.65 6.99 -6.91
C ALA A 24 -5.80 6.79 -7.92
N LEU A 25 -6.06 5.55 -8.35
CA LEU A 25 -7.19 5.20 -9.22
C LEU A 25 -8.53 5.49 -8.54
N GLN A 26 -8.64 5.16 -7.25
CA GLN A 26 -9.83 5.46 -6.44
C GLN A 26 -10.08 6.97 -6.35
N GLN A 27 -9.03 7.77 -6.07
CA GLN A 27 -9.15 9.23 -6.02
C GLN A 27 -9.53 9.84 -7.38
N ALA A 28 -9.14 9.21 -8.48
CA ALA A 28 -9.49 9.63 -9.84
C ALA A 28 -10.88 9.15 -10.30
N GLY A 29 -11.60 8.36 -9.49
CA GLY A 29 -12.90 7.80 -9.88
C GLY A 29 -12.83 6.74 -10.99
N ILE A 30 -11.67 6.11 -11.19
CA ILE A 30 -11.44 5.07 -12.21
C ILE A 30 -11.72 3.70 -11.58
N ALA A 31 -12.52 2.86 -12.25
CA ALA A 31 -12.78 1.50 -11.80
C ALA A 31 -11.53 0.62 -11.91
N TYR A 32 -11.20 -0.10 -10.84
CA TYR A 32 -10.02 -0.96 -10.80
C TYR A 32 -10.25 -2.24 -10.01
N ARG A 33 -9.36 -3.21 -10.23
CA ARG A 33 -9.22 -4.43 -9.42
C ARG A 33 -7.76 -4.61 -9.05
N VAL A 34 -7.51 -5.17 -7.88
CA VAL A 34 -6.16 -5.54 -7.44
C VAL A 34 -6.09 -7.07 -7.34
N VAL A 35 -5.03 -7.67 -7.87
CA VAL A 35 -4.76 -9.10 -7.75
C VAL A 35 -3.35 -9.30 -7.18
N ASP A 36 -3.21 -10.26 -6.28
CA ASP A 36 -1.91 -10.69 -5.76
C ASP A 36 -1.89 -12.23 -5.68
N SER A 37 -0.69 -12.80 -5.78
CA SER A 37 -0.46 -14.23 -5.58
C SER A 37 -0.51 -14.65 -4.10
N ALA A 38 -0.23 -13.72 -3.18
CA ALA A 38 -0.22 -13.94 -1.75
C ALA A 38 -1.61 -13.71 -1.15
N THR A 39 -1.87 -14.36 -0.02
CA THR A 39 -3.12 -14.22 0.75
C THR A 39 -3.07 -13.05 1.74
N VAL A 40 -1.92 -12.42 1.91
CA VAL A 40 -1.66 -11.33 2.87
C VAL A 40 -1.26 -10.07 2.11
N ILE A 41 -1.90 -8.94 2.45
CA ILE A 41 -1.55 -7.63 1.89
C ILE A 41 -0.09 -7.30 2.22
N ALA A 42 0.64 -6.72 1.25
CA ALA A 42 2.04 -6.38 1.39
C ALA A 42 2.90 -7.52 1.98
N SER A 43 2.62 -8.76 1.58
CA SER A 43 3.20 -10.01 2.10
C SER A 43 4.72 -9.99 2.25
N THR A 44 5.44 -9.35 1.32
CA THR A 44 6.89 -9.18 1.44
C THR A 44 7.29 -8.52 2.76
N TRP A 45 6.58 -7.47 3.19
CA TRP A 45 6.88 -6.76 4.44
C TRP A 45 6.46 -7.52 5.70
N ASP A 46 5.47 -8.39 5.59
CA ASP A 46 5.07 -9.33 6.65
C ASP A 46 6.16 -10.39 6.89
N SER A 47 6.77 -10.89 5.81
CA SER A 47 7.71 -12.02 5.84
C SER A 47 9.19 -11.63 6.00
N LEU A 48 9.52 -10.34 6.01
CA LEU A 48 10.91 -9.89 6.13
C LEU A 48 11.48 -10.12 7.53
N TYR A 49 12.81 -10.13 7.60
CA TYR A 49 13.55 -10.45 8.81
C TYR A 49 13.23 -9.47 9.97
N PRO A 50 13.22 -9.94 11.25
CA PRO A 50 12.68 -9.16 12.36
C PRO A 50 13.36 -7.83 12.66
N SER A 51 14.65 -7.70 12.33
CA SER A 51 15.45 -6.50 12.59
C SER A 51 15.34 -5.42 11.51
N LEU A 52 14.60 -5.68 10.43
CA LEU A 52 14.44 -4.72 9.34
C LEU A 52 13.86 -3.40 9.85
N ARG A 53 14.44 -2.29 9.38
CA ARG A 53 13.89 -0.93 9.50
C ARG A 53 13.90 -0.25 8.14
N LEU A 54 13.00 0.71 7.97
CA LEU A 54 13.04 1.58 6.81
C LEU A 54 14.37 2.36 6.78
N ASN A 55 14.97 2.45 5.60
CA ASN A 55 16.15 3.27 5.35
C ASN A 55 15.81 4.75 5.07
N THR A 56 14.52 5.05 4.85
CA THR A 56 13.98 6.40 4.74
C THR A 56 13.14 6.74 5.96
N THR A 57 13.08 8.03 6.31
CA THR A 57 12.31 8.47 7.47
C THR A 57 10.82 8.30 7.21
N ARG A 58 10.03 8.11 8.29
CA ARG A 58 8.57 8.06 8.21
C ARG A 58 7.92 9.27 7.51
N PHE A 59 8.61 10.39 7.42
CA PHE A 59 8.13 11.60 6.73
C PHE A 59 8.19 11.47 5.20
N LEU A 60 9.03 10.56 4.69
CA LEU A 60 9.23 10.33 3.26
C LEU A 60 8.59 9.01 2.79
N SER A 61 8.29 8.09 3.70
CA SER A 61 7.78 6.76 3.36
C SER A 61 6.26 6.61 3.51
N HIS A 62 5.53 7.69 3.84
CA HIS A 62 4.10 7.61 4.16
C HIS A 62 3.25 7.54 2.89
N MET A 63 2.12 6.82 2.97
CA MET A 63 1.04 6.85 1.99
C MET A 63 0.34 8.22 1.98
N PRO A 64 -0.25 8.62 0.85
CA PRO A 64 -0.97 9.89 0.74
C PRO A 64 -2.08 10.00 1.78
N GLY A 65 -2.11 11.11 2.53
CA GLY A 65 -3.14 11.37 3.54
C GLY A 65 -3.03 10.59 4.85
N ALA A 66 -2.14 9.59 4.95
CA ALA A 66 -2.00 8.75 6.15
C ALA A 66 -0.61 8.90 6.76
N LYS A 67 -0.51 9.48 7.95
CA LYS A 67 0.76 9.60 8.67
C LYS A 67 1.04 8.33 9.47
N PHE A 68 2.31 7.96 9.58
CA PHE A 68 2.72 6.96 10.57
C PHE A 68 2.41 7.41 12.01
N PRO A 69 2.06 6.48 12.91
CA PRO A 69 2.03 6.74 14.35
C PRO A 69 3.37 7.28 14.85
N LEU A 70 3.33 8.27 15.75
CA LEU A 70 4.54 8.83 16.37
C LEU A 70 5.33 7.79 17.17
N SER A 71 4.64 6.80 17.73
CA SER A 71 5.22 5.68 18.48
C SER A 71 6.15 4.79 17.65
N TYR A 72 6.13 4.87 16.32
CA TYR A 72 7.01 4.09 15.45
C TYR A 72 8.43 4.67 15.33
N GLY A 73 8.68 5.85 15.89
CA GLY A 73 9.97 6.53 15.81
C GLY A 73 10.26 7.11 14.42
N ILE A 74 11.51 7.49 14.15
CA ILE A 74 11.89 8.12 12.87
C ILE A 74 11.97 7.09 11.73
N PHE A 75 12.45 5.87 12.04
CA PHE A 75 12.64 4.77 11.10
C PHE A 75 11.82 3.55 11.55
N PRO A 76 10.56 3.41 11.10
CA PRO A 76 9.70 2.28 11.43
C PRO A 76 10.37 0.93 11.15
N THR A 77 10.06 -0.08 11.95
CA THR A 77 10.43 -1.47 11.66
C THR A 77 9.66 -2.00 10.45
N GLY A 78 10.14 -3.08 9.82
CA GLY A 78 9.44 -3.75 8.73
C GLY A 78 8.01 -4.16 9.12
N LYS A 79 7.85 -4.74 10.32
CA LYS A 79 6.53 -5.11 10.87
C LYS A 79 5.62 -3.90 11.09
N GLN A 80 6.16 -2.80 11.58
CA GLN A 80 5.40 -1.56 11.75
C GLN A 80 4.97 -0.97 10.41
N TYR A 81 5.83 -1.05 9.38
CA TYR A 81 5.48 -0.63 8.03
C TYR A 81 4.37 -1.50 7.45
N HIS A 82 4.45 -2.82 7.62
CA HIS A 82 3.38 -3.75 7.22
C HIS A 82 2.05 -3.42 7.92
N ALA A 83 2.05 -3.27 9.25
CA ALA A 83 0.86 -2.90 10.02
C ALA A 83 0.26 -1.56 9.53
N TYR A 84 1.10 -0.57 9.27
CA TYR A 84 0.67 0.72 8.72
C TYR A 84 0.02 0.59 7.33
N LEU A 85 0.54 -0.28 6.45
CA LEU A 85 -0.05 -0.53 5.14
C LEU A 85 -1.39 -1.25 5.25
N ALA A 86 -1.50 -2.20 6.19
CA ALA A 86 -2.75 -2.90 6.47
C ALA A 86 -3.82 -1.92 6.98
N ASP A 87 -3.45 -1.02 7.90
CA ASP A 87 -4.35 0.03 8.40
C ASP A 87 -4.77 1.02 7.31
N PHE A 88 -3.90 1.28 6.32
CA PHE A 88 -4.20 2.21 5.22
C PHE A 88 -5.24 1.67 4.23
N VAL A 89 -5.33 0.35 4.08
CA VAL A 89 -6.27 -0.31 3.14
C VAL A 89 -7.56 -0.79 3.79
N ALA A 90 -7.65 -0.71 5.12
CA ALA A 90 -8.84 -1.06 5.90
C ALA A 90 -9.94 0.00 5.77
#